data_AF-A0A5M9JQW2-F1
#
_entry.id   AF-A0A5M9JQW2-F1
#
_cell.length_a   1.000
_cell.length_b   1.000
_cell.length_c   1.000
_cell.angle_alpha   90.00
_cell.angle_beta   90.00
_cell.angle_gamma   90.00
#
_symmetry.space_group_name_H-M   'P 1'
#
loop_
_entity.id
_entity.type
_entity.pdbx_description
1 polymer ?
#
loop_
_entity_poly.entity_id
_entity_poly.type
_entity_poly.pdbx_seq_one_letter_code
_entity_poly.pdbx_strand_id
1 'polypeptide(L)'
;MIPQYENLKIARYQYKIFAVILSSFEEVLFLDADNFPIVDPVEWMESKVFKDMGYVLWPDFWWATTSPHYFQVLNVPTPSLLSLGTTESGQIIISKRTHSDVLLLVLYYNIFGPSFYYPLLTQCDAGEGDKETWLYAAIALEKNYYQVRQKNGIIGHHTDEGFKSASMMQHDPQADYSTYLKEEREEREHLVFRKDKTAEVVFMHHNLIKLSPVEMVDWIKKNVGMRMWGPKEDTIRKFKEDLERAVWEELLWVACEYGDSLVNWNEEVCEGADGALGRDCGKGGLWRSEEKVWGQQTYGGGGEEEEGRVGKWNEIQGGIDTEFGIHLLDIGLDDFHGVTS
;
A
#
# COMPACT_ATOMS: atom_id res chain seq x y z
N MET A 1 29.52 -11.81 14.20
CA MET A 1 29.77 -10.46 14.73
C MET A 1 28.46 -10.04 15.40
N ILE A 2 28.47 -9.81 16.72
CA ILE A 2 27.25 -9.33 17.41
C ILE A 2 27.08 -7.87 16.99
N PRO A 3 25.89 -7.44 16.56
CA PRO A 3 25.74 -6.10 16.03
C PRO A 3 25.87 -5.06 17.15
N GLN A 4 26.59 -3.98 16.87
CA GLN A 4 26.91 -2.92 17.81
C GLN A 4 25.86 -1.80 17.71
N TYR A 5 25.40 -1.30 18.86
CA TYR A 5 24.40 -0.23 18.94
C TYR A 5 24.99 1.18 18.76
N GLU A 6 26.31 1.33 18.89
CA GLU A 6 26.98 2.62 18.74
C GLU A 6 26.99 3.07 17.27
N ASN A 7 26.61 4.32 17.02
CA ASN A 7 26.51 4.92 15.68
C ASN A 7 25.48 4.25 14.76
N LEU A 8 24.38 3.74 15.32
CA LEU A 8 23.27 3.21 14.54
C LEU A 8 22.73 4.28 13.58
N LYS A 9 22.87 4.04 12.28
CA LYS A 9 22.30 4.89 11.24
C LYS A 9 21.00 4.25 10.77
N ILE A 10 19.87 4.87 11.13
CA ILE A 10 18.57 4.50 10.60
C ILE A 10 18.46 5.03 9.16
N ALA A 11 17.98 4.19 8.24
CA ALA A 11 17.75 4.58 6.87
C ALA A 11 16.65 3.75 6.20
N ARG A 12 16.03 4.34 5.17
CA ARG A 12 15.10 3.67 4.26
C ARG A 12 13.98 2.93 5.01
N TYR A 13 13.85 1.62 4.77
CA TYR A 13 12.81 0.74 5.31
C TYR A 13 12.71 0.73 6.83
N GLN A 14 13.80 1.03 7.53
CA GLN A 14 13.81 1.05 8.99
C GLN A 14 12.88 2.12 9.56
N TYR A 15 12.57 3.21 8.82
CA TYR A 15 11.68 4.27 9.31
C TYR A 15 10.24 3.81 9.55
N LYS A 16 9.77 2.78 8.83
CA LYS A 16 8.38 2.30 8.93
C LYS A 16 8.02 1.88 10.35
N ILE A 17 8.88 1.10 11.00
CA ILE A 17 8.63 0.65 12.37
C ILE A 17 8.68 1.81 13.37
N PHE A 18 9.52 2.82 13.16
CA PHE A 18 9.52 4.01 14.02
C PHE A 18 8.24 4.82 13.86
N ALA A 19 7.74 4.99 12.64
CA ALA A 19 6.47 5.67 12.40
C ALA A 19 5.31 4.97 13.14
N VAL A 20 5.28 3.63 13.10
CA VAL A 20 4.26 2.86 13.83
C VAL A 20 4.44 2.99 15.33
N ILE A 21 5.64 2.76 15.89
CA ILE A 21 5.84 2.75 17.35
C ILE A 21 5.67 4.14 17.97
N LEU A 22 6.19 5.19 17.31
CA LEU A 22 6.22 6.55 17.85
C LEU A 22 4.90 7.31 17.65
N SER A 23 3.98 6.80 16.81
CA SER A 23 2.65 7.39 16.71
C SER A 23 1.87 7.22 18.01
N SER A 24 0.94 8.14 18.29
CA SER A 24 0.07 8.09 19.46
C SER A 24 -1.08 7.10 19.33
N PHE A 25 -1.37 6.64 18.11
CA PHE A 25 -2.51 5.77 17.83
C PHE A 25 -2.35 4.37 18.41
N GLU A 26 -3.43 3.81 18.95
CA GLU A 26 -3.43 2.43 19.46
C GLU A 26 -3.60 1.41 18.33
N GLU A 27 -4.51 1.68 17.39
CA GLU A 27 -4.77 0.88 16.19
C GLU A 27 -4.23 1.67 15.00
N VAL A 28 -3.32 1.05 14.24
CA VAL A 28 -2.55 1.74 13.20
C VAL A 28 -2.75 1.05 11.87
N LEU A 29 -3.19 1.83 10.87
CA LEU A 29 -2.96 1.50 9.46
C LEU A 29 -1.72 2.28 9.02
N PHE A 30 -0.63 1.55 8.78
CA PHE A 30 0.57 2.09 8.17
C PHE A 30 0.45 2.03 6.65
N LEU A 31 0.92 3.07 5.95
CA LEU A 31 1.00 3.14 4.49
C LEU A 31 2.34 3.73 4.02
N ASP A 32 2.94 3.11 3.01
CA ASP A 32 4.00 3.73 2.22
C ASP A 32 3.43 4.91 1.40
N ALA A 33 4.25 5.93 1.10
CA ALA A 33 3.79 7.10 0.32
C ALA A 33 3.28 6.75 -1.09
N ASP A 34 3.72 5.63 -1.67
CA ASP A 34 3.25 5.14 -2.96
C ASP A 34 2.18 4.04 -2.81
N ASN A 35 1.50 3.96 -1.68
CA ASN A 35 0.42 3.01 -1.46
C ASN A 35 -0.80 3.70 -0.86
N PHE A 36 -1.93 3.61 -1.54
CA PHE A 36 -3.14 4.28 -1.12
C PHE A 36 -4.36 3.34 -1.20
N PRO A 37 -5.29 3.46 -0.25
CA PRO A 37 -6.55 2.75 -0.31
C PRO A 37 -7.44 3.35 -1.40
N ILE A 38 -8.24 2.51 -2.06
CA ILE A 38 -9.25 2.91 -3.05
C ILE A 38 -10.69 2.68 -2.56
N VAL A 39 -10.81 2.33 -1.28
CA VAL A 39 -12.06 2.23 -0.52
C VAL A 39 -11.81 2.81 0.87
N ASP A 40 -12.85 3.05 1.64
CA ASP A 40 -12.71 3.58 3.00
C ASP A 40 -12.02 2.55 3.94
N PRO A 41 -10.81 2.85 4.46
CA PRO A 41 -10.08 1.92 5.31
C PRO A 41 -10.66 1.79 6.73
N VAL A 42 -11.57 2.69 7.14
CA VAL A 42 -12.18 2.68 8.49
C VAL A 42 -12.93 1.37 8.74
N GLU A 43 -13.60 0.84 7.71
CA GLU A 43 -14.36 -0.40 7.81
C GLU A 43 -13.47 -1.61 8.19
N TRP A 44 -12.16 -1.56 7.91
CA TRP A 44 -11.24 -2.64 8.27
C TRP A 44 -10.86 -2.65 9.74
N MET A 45 -10.77 -1.49 10.39
CA MET A 45 -10.56 -1.42 11.84
C MET A 45 -11.77 -1.99 12.59
N GLU A 46 -12.96 -1.81 12.04
CA GLU A 46 -14.19 -2.35 12.64
C GLU A 46 -14.53 -3.78 12.18
N SER A 47 -13.76 -4.32 11.24
CA SER A 47 -14.00 -5.61 10.64
C SER A 47 -13.78 -6.77 11.60
N LYS A 48 -14.40 -7.92 11.30
CA LYS A 48 -14.22 -9.14 12.08
C LYS A 48 -12.77 -9.63 12.03
N VAL A 49 -12.11 -9.54 10.88
CA VAL A 49 -10.71 -9.98 10.72
C VAL A 49 -9.79 -9.22 11.67
N PHE A 50 -9.94 -7.90 11.78
CA PHE A 50 -9.10 -7.12 12.68
C PHE A 50 -9.50 -7.31 14.15
N LYS A 51 -10.79 -7.41 14.47
CA LYS A 51 -11.25 -7.67 15.85
C LYS A 51 -10.78 -9.02 16.39
N ASP A 52 -10.75 -10.05 15.53
CA ASP A 52 -10.29 -11.39 15.92
C ASP A 52 -8.76 -11.48 16.02
N MET A 53 -8.04 -10.81 15.11
CA MET A 53 -6.60 -11.04 14.92
C MET A 53 -5.75 -9.92 15.48
N GLY A 54 -6.21 -8.67 15.45
CA GLY A 54 -5.48 -7.47 15.86
C GLY A 54 -4.24 -7.15 15.01
N TYR A 55 -3.96 -7.94 13.99
CA TYR A 55 -2.80 -7.79 13.12
C TYR A 55 -3.10 -8.39 11.73
N VAL A 56 -3.11 -7.54 10.70
CA VAL A 56 -3.43 -7.90 9.32
C VAL A 56 -2.31 -7.48 8.36
N LEU A 57 -1.92 -8.40 7.51
CA LEU A 57 -0.83 -8.29 6.55
C LEU A 57 -1.31 -8.66 5.14
N TRP A 58 -0.65 -8.11 4.12
CA TRP A 58 -0.89 -8.45 2.73
C TRP A 58 0.28 -9.21 2.13
N PRO A 59 0.04 -10.06 1.13
CA PRO A 59 1.09 -10.81 0.49
C PRO A 59 1.94 -9.91 -0.43
N ASP A 60 3.18 -10.33 -0.67
CA ASP A 60 4.04 -9.84 -1.78
C ASP A 60 4.05 -10.89 -2.92
N PHE A 61 4.69 -10.59 -4.05
CA PHE A 61 4.75 -11.47 -5.22
C PHE A 61 5.66 -12.69 -5.05
N TRP A 62 6.58 -12.65 -4.09
CA TRP A 62 7.69 -13.60 -3.98
C TRP A 62 7.33 -14.81 -3.14
N TRP A 63 8.03 -15.92 -3.38
CA TRP A 63 7.94 -17.07 -2.49
C TRP A 63 8.83 -16.85 -1.27
N ALA A 64 8.45 -17.42 -0.14
CA ALA A 64 9.24 -17.31 1.07
C ALA A 64 10.60 -18.00 0.88
N THR A 65 11.69 -17.25 1.01
CA THR A 65 13.07 -17.74 0.87
C THR A 65 13.79 -17.82 2.22
N THR A 66 13.10 -17.61 3.33
CA THR A 66 13.71 -17.52 4.66
C THR A 66 14.57 -18.73 5.01
N SER A 67 15.75 -18.46 5.57
CA SER A 67 16.69 -19.49 5.97
C SER A 67 16.05 -20.46 6.99
N PRO A 68 16.21 -21.79 6.83
CA PRO A 68 15.83 -22.76 7.84
C PRO A 68 16.46 -22.50 9.22
N HIS A 69 17.61 -21.81 9.26
CA HIS A 69 18.27 -21.41 10.50
C HIS A 69 17.42 -20.50 11.39
N TYR A 70 16.54 -19.67 10.79
CA TYR A 70 15.62 -18.85 11.58
C TYR A 70 14.71 -19.72 12.46
N PHE A 71 14.08 -20.73 11.86
CA PHE A 71 13.19 -21.66 12.56
C PHE A 71 13.94 -22.56 13.57
N GLN A 72 15.20 -22.92 13.27
CA GLN A 72 16.05 -23.65 14.22
C GLN A 72 16.31 -22.84 15.49
N VAL A 73 16.55 -21.53 15.38
CA VAL A 73 16.74 -20.64 16.53
C VAL A 73 15.46 -20.55 17.38
N LEU A 74 14.30 -20.54 16.73
CA LEU A 74 13.01 -20.59 17.40
C LEU A 74 12.63 -21.97 17.96
N ASN A 75 13.42 -23.01 17.66
CA ASN A 75 13.13 -24.40 18.00
C ASN A 75 11.77 -24.87 17.45
N VAL A 76 11.41 -24.42 16.25
CA VAL A 76 10.18 -24.83 15.54
C VAL A 76 10.55 -25.53 14.22
N PRO A 77 9.70 -26.44 13.70
CA PRO A 77 9.92 -27.04 12.40
C PRO A 77 9.98 -25.99 11.30
N THR A 78 10.90 -26.14 10.35
CA THR A 78 10.90 -25.32 9.14
C THR A 78 9.61 -25.56 8.36
N PRO A 79 8.80 -24.52 8.10
CA PRO A 79 7.55 -24.64 7.37
C PRO A 79 7.77 -25.06 5.92
N SER A 80 6.72 -25.61 5.30
CA SER A 80 6.70 -25.86 3.86
C SER A 80 6.70 -24.53 3.08
N LEU A 81 7.31 -24.50 1.91
CA LEU A 81 7.20 -23.35 0.97
C LEU A 81 5.74 -23.04 0.60
N LEU A 82 4.84 -24.02 0.77
CA LEU A 82 3.40 -23.88 0.53
C LEU A 82 2.60 -23.60 1.81
N SER A 83 3.25 -23.15 2.89
CA SER A 83 2.56 -22.84 4.15
C SER A 83 2.61 -21.37 4.54
N LEU A 84 3.59 -20.61 4.04
CA LEU A 84 3.77 -19.19 4.33
C LEU A 84 3.91 -18.37 3.05
N GLY A 85 3.15 -17.29 2.96
CA GLY A 85 3.34 -16.26 1.95
C GLY A 85 4.38 -15.25 2.41
N THR A 86 4.98 -14.52 1.47
CA THR A 86 5.79 -13.33 1.77
C THR A 86 4.88 -12.15 2.08
N THR A 87 5.40 -11.16 2.80
CA THR A 87 4.62 -9.97 3.20
C THR A 87 5.00 -8.76 2.35
N GLU A 88 4.01 -7.98 1.92
CA GLU A 88 4.24 -6.62 1.42
C GLU A 88 4.08 -5.65 2.59
N SER A 89 5.13 -4.87 2.88
CA SER A 89 5.16 -3.94 4.03
C SER A 89 4.71 -2.53 3.67
N GLY A 90 4.29 -2.31 2.43
CA GLY A 90 3.68 -1.06 2.01
C GLY A 90 2.38 -0.73 2.73
N GLN A 91 1.73 -1.71 3.37
CA GLN A 91 0.58 -1.49 4.22
C GLN A 91 0.41 -2.57 5.27
N ILE A 92 0.10 -2.14 6.49
CA ILE A 92 -0.01 -3.01 7.67
C ILE A 92 -1.09 -2.46 8.58
N ILE A 93 -1.98 -3.33 9.06
CA ILE A 93 -2.93 -2.96 10.11
C ILE A 93 -2.54 -3.68 11.41
N ILE A 94 -2.30 -2.94 12.49
CA ILE A 94 -1.86 -3.53 13.76
C ILE A 94 -2.42 -2.79 14.97
N SER A 95 -2.86 -3.55 15.99
CA SER A 95 -3.23 -3.04 17.30
C SER A 95 -2.02 -3.12 18.24
N LYS A 96 -1.51 -1.96 18.67
CA LYS A 96 -0.41 -1.86 19.66
C LYS A 96 -0.79 -2.48 21.00
N ARG A 97 -2.07 -2.40 21.37
CA ARG A 97 -2.60 -2.97 22.61
C ARG A 97 -2.38 -4.48 22.68
N THR A 98 -2.57 -5.20 21.58
CA THR A 98 -2.45 -6.67 21.53
C THR A 98 -1.09 -7.17 21.00
N HIS A 99 -0.36 -6.33 20.25
CA HIS A 99 0.88 -6.70 19.54
C HIS A 99 2.10 -5.82 19.86
N SER A 100 2.15 -5.19 21.04
CA SER A 100 3.30 -4.37 21.45
C SER A 100 4.63 -5.14 21.49
N ASP A 101 4.60 -6.41 21.87
CA ASP A 101 5.78 -7.29 21.84
C ASP A 101 6.23 -7.63 20.42
N VAL A 102 5.29 -7.85 19.50
CA VAL A 102 5.60 -7.98 18.06
C VAL A 102 6.30 -6.73 17.56
N LEU A 103 5.79 -5.53 17.87
CA LEU A 103 6.42 -4.28 17.45
C LEU A 103 7.85 -4.12 17.97
N LEU A 104 8.11 -4.50 19.22
CA LEU A 104 9.47 -4.47 19.77
C LEU A 104 10.41 -5.45 19.04
N LEU A 105 9.91 -6.63 18.65
CA LEU A 105 10.69 -7.60 17.90
C LEU A 105 10.90 -7.17 16.45
N VAL A 106 9.89 -6.59 15.79
CA VAL A 106 10.03 -5.97 14.46
C VAL A 106 11.06 -4.84 14.51
N LEU A 107 11.05 -4.01 15.56
CA LEU A 107 12.05 -2.96 15.75
C LEU A 107 13.45 -3.56 15.85
N TYR A 108 13.62 -4.59 16.68
CA TYR A 108 14.90 -5.28 16.84
C TYR A 108 15.39 -5.91 15.52
N TYR A 109 14.49 -6.57 14.77
CA TYR A 109 14.80 -7.12 13.45
C TYR A 109 15.21 -6.03 12.46
N ASN A 110 14.57 -4.87 12.48
CA ASN A 110 14.91 -3.77 11.58
C ASN A 110 16.19 -3.03 11.97
N ILE A 111 16.46 -2.82 13.27
CA ILE A 111 17.73 -2.25 13.75
C ILE A 111 18.91 -3.09 13.25
N PHE A 112 18.79 -4.41 13.27
CA PHE A 112 19.82 -5.35 12.83
C PHE A 112 19.56 -5.97 11.45
N GLY A 113 18.64 -5.36 10.70
CA GLY A 113 18.18 -5.82 9.40
C GLY A 113 19.31 -5.94 8.40
N PRO A 114 19.95 -4.82 7.99
CA PRO A 114 20.95 -4.81 6.92
C PRO A 114 22.13 -5.77 7.16
N SER A 115 22.54 -5.95 8.41
CA SER A 115 23.70 -6.78 8.76
C SER A 115 23.37 -8.25 9.01
N PHE A 116 22.10 -8.59 9.30
CA PHE A 116 21.77 -9.92 9.81
C PHE A 116 20.36 -10.37 9.44
N TYR A 117 19.31 -9.66 9.89
CA TYR A 117 17.94 -10.17 9.74
C TYR A 117 17.42 -10.11 8.31
N TYR A 118 17.76 -9.09 7.51
CA TYR A 118 17.31 -9.06 6.12
C TYR A 118 17.93 -10.24 5.34
N PRO A 119 19.26 -10.45 5.33
CA PRO A 119 19.83 -11.64 4.67
C PRO A 119 19.28 -12.96 5.23
N LEU A 120 19.05 -13.06 6.55
CA LEU A 120 18.49 -14.26 7.16
C LEU A 120 17.05 -14.56 6.68
N LEU A 121 16.21 -13.53 6.57
CA LEU A 121 14.79 -13.66 6.26
C LEU A 121 14.52 -13.70 4.75
N THR A 122 15.33 -13.05 3.92
CA THR A 122 15.09 -12.96 2.46
C THR A 122 16.17 -13.62 1.60
N GLN A 123 17.30 -14.04 2.18
CA GLN A 123 18.41 -14.67 1.45
C GLN A 123 18.89 -13.86 0.23
N CYS A 124 18.96 -12.52 0.37
CA CYS A 124 19.34 -11.60 -0.71
C CYS A 124 18.42 -11.63 -1.94
N ASP A 125 17.17 -12.10 -1.80
CA ASP A 125 16.19 -12.13 -2.88
C ASP A 125 15.60 -10.74 -3.20
N ALA A 126 14.83 -10.66 -4.28
CA ALA A 126 14.17 -9.43 -4.72
C ALA A 126 13.27 -8.84 -3.62
N GLY A 127 13.41 -7.53 -3.42
CA GLY A 127 12.71 -6.81 -2.35
C GLY A 127 13.23 -7.13 -0.95
N GLU A 128 14.51 -7.49 -0.81
CA GLU A 128 15.18 -7.58 0.50
C GLU A 128 15.01 -6.27 1.29
N GLY A 129 14.58 -6.39 2.55
CA GLY A 129 14.29 -5.26 3.41
C GLY A 129 13.46 -5.66 4.63
N ASP A 130 12.65 -4.72 5.12
CA ASP A 130 11.85 -4.88 6.33
C ASP A 130 10.66 -5.84 6.16
N LYS A 131 10.27 -6.16 4.93
CA LYS A 131 9.00 -6.81 4.60
C LYS A 131 8.70 -8.08 5.39
N GLU A 132 9.69 -8.96 5.54
CA GLU A 132 9.52 -10.21 6.28
C GLU A 132 9.60 -10.02 7.79
N THR A 133 10.19 -8.93 8.28
CA THR A 133 10.36 -8.72 9.72
C THR A 133 9.04 -8.71 10.48
N TRP A 134 7.98 -8.19 9.84
CA TRP A 134 6.62 -8.07 10.33
C TRP A 134 5.97 -9.43 10.63
N LEU A 135 5.80 -10.27 9.61
CA LEU A 135 5.23 -11.61 9.77
C LEU A 135 6.08 -12.49 10.70
N TYR A 136 7.40 -12.48 10.49
CA TYR A 136 8.28 -13.39 11.21
C TYR A 136 8.38 -13.06 12.70
N ALA A 137 8.19 -11.81 13.10
CA ALA A 137 8.08 -11.43 14.50
C ALA A 137 6.84 -12.04 15.17
N ALA A 138 5.68 -12.03 14.50
CA ALA A 138 4.47 -12.68 15.02
C ALA A 138 4.64 -14.20 15.12
N ILE A 139 5.29 -14.83 14.14
CA ILE A 139 5.62 -16.27 14.18
C ILE A 139 6.54 -16.58 15.38
N ALA A 140 7.58 -15.79 15.61
CA ALA A 140 8.52 -16.00 16.71
C ALA A 140 7.89 -15.87 18.10
N LEU A 141 6.86 -15.04 18.23
CA LEU A 141 6.15 -14.78 19.49
C LEU A 141 4.84 -15.57 19.61
N GLU A 142 4.54 -16.45 18.66
CA GLU A 142 3.28 -17.21 18.60
C GLU A 142 2.04 -16.31 18.72
N LYS A 143 2.06 -15.17 18.02
CA LYS A 143 0.98 -14.18 18.03
C LYS A 143 0.00 -14.38 16.90
N ASN A 144 -1.26 -14.02 17.16
CA ASN A 144 -2.30 -14.07 16.14
C ASN A 144 -2.01 -13.05 15.04
N TYR A 145 -2.26 -13.42 13.80
CA TYR A 145 -2.22 -12.53 12.67
C TYR A 145 -3.10 -13.11 11.56
N TYR A 146 -3.51 -12.24 10.63
CA TYR A 146 -4.07 -12.68 9.36
C TYR A 146 -3.26 -12.13 8.21
N GLN A 147 -2.71 -13.03 7.38
CA GLN A 147 -2.15 -12.65 6.10
C GLN A 147 -3.20 -12.93 5.03
N VAL A 148 -3.57 -11.89 4.27
CA VAL A 148 -4.50 -12.01 3.14
C VAL A 148 -3.98 -13.06 2.17
N ARG A 149 -4.85 -14.00 1.79
CA ARG A 149 -4.49 -15.14 0.94
C ARG A 149 -4.71 -14.85 -0.53
N GLN A 150 -5.56 -13.88 -0.89
CA GLN A 150 -5.73 -13.52 -2.28
C GLN A 150 -4.41 -12.99 -2.88
N LYS A 151 -3.94 -13.61 -3.98
CA LYS A 151 -2.69 -13.25 -4.63
C LYS A 151 -2.73 -11.81 -5.14
N ASN A 152 -1.62 -11.09 -5.02
CA ASN A 152 -1.45 -9.77 -5.63
C ASN A 152 -1.77 -9.77 -7.12
N GLY A 153 -2.57 -8.79 -7.53
CA GLY A 153 -2.84 -8.48 -8.92
C GLY A 153 -1.80 -7.50 -9.46
N ILE A 154 -1.71 -7.43 -10.79
CA ILE A 154 -0.88 -6.45 -11.51
C ILE A 154 -1.79 -5.67 -12.45
N ILE A 155 -1.61 -4.36 -12.49
CA ILE A 155 -2.29 -3.47 -13.43
C ILE A 155 -1.27 -2.58 -14.15
N GLY A 156 -1.60 -2.20 -15.38
CA GLY A 156 -0.70 -1.53 -16.30
C GLY A 156 -1.35 -1.38 -17.66
N HIS A 157 -0.55 -1.06 -18.67
CA HIS A 157 -1.04 -0.80 -20.02
C HIS A 157 -0.27 -1.61 -21.07
N HIS A 158 -0.89 -1.78 -22.24
CA HIS A 158 -0.25 -2.43 -23.38
C HIS A 158 0.40 -1.42 -24.30
N THR A 159 1.61 -1.75 -24.76
CA THR A 159 2.39 -1.02 -25.75
C THR A 159 2.73 -1.95 -26.92
N ASP A 160 3.29 -1.43 -28.00
CA ASP A 160 3.81 -2.24 -29.11
C ASP A 160 4.91 -3.22 -28.67
N GLU A 161 5.61 -2.91 -27.57
CA GLU A 161 6.63 -3.78 -26.95
C GLU A 161 6.05 -4.81 -25.96
N GLY A 162 4.74 -4.81 -25.76
CA GLY A 162 4.03 -5.67 -24.81
C GLY A 162 3.48 -4.93 -23.59
N PHE A 163 3.09 -5.71 -22.58
CA PHE A 163 2.50 -5.18 -21.34
C PHE A 163 3.55 -4.50 -20.46
N LYS A 164 3.27 -3.27 -20.05
CA LYS A 164 4.07 -2.50 -19.10
C LYS A 164 3.30 -2.42 -17.77
N SER A 165 3.86 -3.02 -16.73
CA SER A 165 3.29 -3.00 -15.38
C SER A 165 3.42 -1.59 -14.77
N ALA A 166 2.41 -1.18 -14.02
CA ALA A 166 2.39 0.11 -13.33
C ALA A 166 2.28 -0.03 -11.80
N SER A 167 1.33 -0.85 -11.33
CA SER A 167 0.99 -0.96 -9.91
C SER A 167 0.63 -2.38 -9.51
N MET A 168 0.83 -2.68 -8.23
CA MET A 168 0.22 -3.85 -7.58
C MET A 168 -1.22 -3.53 -7.19
N MET A 169 -2.07 -4.55 -7.21
CA MET A 169 -3.44 -4.51 -6.71
C MET A 169 -3.57 -5.50 -5.56
N GLN A 170 -3.97 -5.01 -4.39
CA GLN A 170 -4.09 -5.83 -3.18
C GLN A 170 -5.54 -5.77 -2.67
N HIS A 171 -5.97 -6.82 -1.99
CA HIS A 171 -7.38 -7.20 -1.93
C HIS A 171 -7.98 -7.11 -0.52
N ASP A 172 -9.31 -7.05 -0.46
CA ASP A 172 -10.07 -6.92 0.79
C ASP A 172 -9.73 -8.03 1.82
N PRO A 173 -9.22 -7.67 3.01
CA PRO A 173 -8.88 -8.63 4.04
C PRO A 173 -10.11 -9.29 4.69
N GLN A 174 -11.24 -8.59 4.79
CA GLN A 174 -12.44 -9.08 5.47
C GLN A 174 -13.19 -10.11 4.61
N ALA A 175 -13.35 -9.87 3.31
CA ALA A 175 -13.90 -10.85 2.39
C ALA A 175 -13.01 -12.11 2.29
N ASP A 176 -11.69 -11.92 2.23
CA ASP A 176 -10.73 -13.02 2.20
C ASP A 176 -10.76 -13.85 3.51
N TYR A 177 -10.84 -13.19 4.67
CA TYR A 177 -10.96 -13.86 5.96
C TYR A 177 -12.29 -14.61 6.13
N SER A 178 -13.39 -14.08 5.60
CA SER A 178 -14.68 -14.78 5.60
C SER A 178 -14.61 -16.09 4.83
N THR A 179 -13.88 -16.10 3.71
CA THR A 179 -13.60 -17.30 2.93
C THR A 179 -12.67 -18.25 3.70
N TYR A 180 -11.66 -17.74 4.40
CA TYR A 180 -10.78 -18.53 5.26
C TYR A 180 -11.58 -19.27 6.34
N LEU A 181 -12.45 -18.57 7.07
CA LEU A 181 -13.31 -19.19 8.09
C LEU A 181 -14.28 -20.23 7.50
N LYS A 182 -14.69 -20.07 6.24
CA LYS A 182 -15.52 -21.06 5.55
C LYS A 182 -14.72 -22.31 5.21
N GLU A 183 -13.53 -22.16 4.65
CA GLU A 183 -12.62 -23.28 4.37
C GLU A 183 -12.29 -24.06 5.64
N GLU A 184 -12.07 -23.37 6.76
CA GLU A 184 -11.79 -24.00 8.06
C GLU A 184 -12.98 -24.85 8.54
N ARG A 185 -14.21 -24.32 8.44
CA ARG A 185 -15.44 -25.08 8.77
C ARG A 185 -15.69 -26.27 7.85
N GLU A 186 -15.20 -26.19 6.62
CA GLU A 186 -15.33 -27.25 5.61
C GLU A 186 -14.14 -28.22 5.64
N GLU A 187 -13.19 -28.06 6.58
CA GLU A 187 -11.94 -28.84 6.69
C GLU A 187 -11.15 -28.87 5.38
N ARG A 188 -11.14 -27.74 4.65
CA ARG A 188 -10.43 -27.58 3.39
C ARG A 188 -9.03 -27.05 3.62
N GLU A 189 -8.10 -27.46 2.76
CA GLU A 189 -6.74 -26.94 2.78
C GLU A 189 -6.71 -25.42 2.50
N HIS A 190 -6.00 -24.69 3.35
CA HIS A 190 -5.76 -23.27 3.17
C HIS A 190 -4.55 -23.01 2.27
N LEU A 191 -4.83 -22.80 1.00
CA LEU A 191 -3.81 -22.41 0.03
C LEU A 191 -3.13 -21.11 0.45
N VAL A 192 -1.80 -21.03 0.32
CA VAL A 192 -1.03 -19.79 0.55
C VAL A 192 -1.61 -18.65 -0.27
N PHE A 193 -1.89 -18.93 -1.55
CA PHE A 193 -2.43 -17.97 -2.49
C PHE A 193 -3.72 -18.45 -3.13
N ARG A 194 -4.79 -17.67 -2.97
CA ARG A 194 -6.02 -17.76 -3.76
C ARG A 194 -5.88 -16.98 -5.05
N LYS A 195 -6.64 -17.40 -6.07
CA LYS A 195 -6.69 -16.77 -7.39
C LYS A 195 -8.13 -16.49 -7.78
N ASP A 196 -8.82 -15.75 -6.92
CA ASP A 196 -10.16 -15.27 -7.23
C ASP A 196 -10.08 -14.01 -8.10
N LYS A 197 -10.64 -14.05 -9.30
CA LYS A 197 -10.66 -12.90 -10.22
C LYS A 197 -11.71 -11.85 -9.84
N THR A 198 -12.61 -12.20 -8.92
CA THR A 198 -13.70 -11.36 -8.44
C THR A 198 -13.42 -10.73 -7.08
N ALA A 199 -12.26 -11.05 -6.47
CA ALA A 199 -11.82 -10.41 -5.24
C ALA A 199 -11.70 -8.89 -5.44
N GLU A 200 -12.31 -8.15 -4.52
CA GLU A 200 -12.28 -6.69 -4.55
C GLU A 200 -10.87 -6.19 -4.28
N VAL A 201 -10.43 -5.24 -5.12
CA VAL A 201 -9.16 -4.54 -4.93
C VAL A 201 -9.43 -3.36 -4.01
N VAL A 202 -8.57 -3.19 -3.02
CA VAL A 202 -8.72 -2.16 -1.99
C VAL A 202 -7.49 -1.28 -1.82
N PHE A 203 -6.33 -1.74 -2.28
CA PHE A 203 -5.09 -0.97 -2.29
C PHE A 203 -4.47 -0.97 -3.68
N MET A 204 -3.92 0.18 -4.03
CA MET A 204 -3.09 0.40 -5.20
C MET A 204 -1.68 0.79 -4.73
N HIS A 205 -0.74 -0.14 -4.90
CA HIS A 205 0.65 0.06 -4.49
C HIS A 205 1.55 0.27 -5.71
N HIS A 206 2.04 1.49 -5.83
CA HIS A 206 2.85 2.05 -6.91
C HIS A 206 4.35 1.73 -6.81
N ASN A 207 4.64 0.44 -6.70
CA ASN A 207 5.98 -0.08 -6.48
C ASN A 207 6.99 0.18 -7.64
N LEU A 208 6.52 0.58 -8.82
CA LEU A 208 7.35 0.86 -10.00
C LEU A 208 7.34 2.33 -10.42
N ILE A 209 6.18 2.98 -10.40
CA ILE A 209 6.00 4.38 -10.83
C ILE A 209 5.64 5.19 -9.60
N LYS A 210 6.59 5.96 -9.07
CA LYS A 210 6.34 6.77 -7.87
C LYS A 210 5.48 7.97 -8.22
N LEU A 211 4.40 8.14 -7.47
CA LEU A 211 3.41 9.20 -7.66
C LEU A 211 3.86 10.55 -7.08
N SER A 212 5.14 10.92 -7.24
CA SER A 212 5.59 12.27 -6.89
C SER A 212 5.32 13.20 -8.08
N PRO A 213 4.77 14.41 -7.89
CA PRO A 213 4.49 15.30 -9.02
C PRO A 213 5.69 15.55 -9.95
N VAL A 214 6.89 15.62 -9.37
CA VAL A 214 8.16 15.80 -10.10
C VAL A 214 8.44 14.62 -11.03
N GLU A 215 8.34 13.38 -10.53
CA GLU A 215 8.57 12.19 -11.36
C GLU A 215 7.45 11.97 -12.38
N MET A 216 6.21 12.32 -12.01
CA MET A 216 5.06 12.12 -12.86
C MET A 216 5.09 13.03 -14.09
N VAL A 217 5.60 14.26 -14.00
CA VAL A 217 5.77 15.13 -15.18
C VAL A 217 6.71 14.50 -16.21
N ASP A 218 7.80 13.87 -15.77
CA ASP A 218 8.71 13.15 -16.66
C ASP A 218 8.07 11.88 -17.26
N TRP A 219 7.26 11.18 -16.47
CA TRP A 219 6.50 10.03 -16.95
C TRP A 219 5.51 10.44 -18.04
N ILE A 220 4.75 11.51 -17.82
CA ILE A 220 3.75 12.03 -18.76
C ILE A 220 4.40 12.44 -20.08
N LYS A 221 5.51 13.17 -20.04
CA LYS A 221 6.25 13.59 -21.25
C LYS A 221 6.66 12.40 -22.13
N LYS A 222 6.94 11.25 -21.53
CA LYS A 222 7.34 10.01 -22.24
C LYS A 222 6.15 9.17 -22.71
N ASN A 223 4.97 9.34 -22.09
CA ASN A 223 3.79 8.51 -22.31
C ASN A 223 2.57 9.35 -22.73
N VAL A 224 2.79 10.40 -23.52
CA VAL A 224 1.74 11.32 -23.97
C VAL A 224 0.62 10.53 -24.65
N GLY A 225 -0.61 10.72 -24.18
CA GLY A 225 -1.79 10.06 -24.73
C GLY A 225 -1.99 8.62 -24.26
N MET A 226 -1.20 8.11 -23.31
CA MET A 226 -1.31 6.74 -22.79
C MET A 226 -1.74 6.74 -21.34
N ARG A 227 -2.67 5.86 -20.97
CA ARG A 227 -3.11 5.68 -19.58
C ARG A 227 -2.21 4.70 -18.84
N MET A 228 -1.91 4.99 -17.58
CA MET A 228 -1.00 4.22 -16.74
C MET A 228 -1.55 2.82 -16.43
N TRP A 229 -2.86 2.73 -16.14
CA TRP A 229 -3.52 1.49 -15.72
C TRP A 229 -4.37 0.84 -16.83
N GLY A 230 -4.21 1.30 -18.07
CA GLY A 230 -4.90 0.77 -19.24
C GLY A 230 -6.16 1.55 -19.59
N PRO A 231 -7.03 0.97 -20.45
CA PRO A 231 -8.20 1.67 -20.98
C PRO A 231 -9.18 2.14 -19.90
N LYS A 232 -9.78 3.32 -20.11
CA LYS A 232 -10.72 3.95 -19.18
C LYS A 232 -11.90 3.03 -18.84
N GLU A 233 -12.44 2.33 -19.82
CA GLU A 233 -13.58 1.44 -19.64
C GLU A 233 -13.23 0.24 -18.75
N ASP A 234 -12.00 -0.25 -18.84
CA ASP A 234 -11.52 -1.37 -18.04
C ASP A 234 -11.28 -0.95 -16.58
N THR A 235 -10.71 0.25 -16.37
CA THR A 235 -10.52 0.81 -15.04
C THR A 235 -11.86 1.12 -14.36
N ILE A 236 -12.82 1.74 -15.08
CA ILE A 236 -14.17 2.00 -14.55
C ILE A 236 -14.88 0.70 -14.21
N ARG A 237 -14.84 -0.32 -15.08
CA ARG A 237 -15.47 -1.61 -14.80
C ARG A 237 -14.87 -2.27 -13.54
N LYS A 238 -13.59 -2.08 -13.29
CA LYS A 238 -12.87 -2.72 -12.19
C LYS A 238 -13.01 -1.96 -10.87
N PHE A 239 -12.83 -0.66 -10.90
CA PHE A 239 -12.80 0.20 -9.70
C PHE A 239 -14.11 0.94 -9.46
N LYS A 240 -15.11 0.78 -10.35
CA LYS A 240 -16.42 1.45 -10.34
C LYS A 240 -16.34 2.97 -10.62
N GLU A 241 -15.15 3.49 -10.89
CA GLU A 241 -14.88 4.88 -11.23
C GLU A 241 -13.62 5.02 -12.09
N ASP A 242 -13.41 6.22 -12.65
CA ASP A 242 -12.15 6.56 -13.31
C ASP A 242 -11.08 6.91 -12.26
N LEU A 243 -10.57 5.87 -11.59
CA LEU A 243 -9.58 5.99 -10.52
C LEU A 243 -8.31 6.69 -11.01
N GLU A 244 -7.89 6.45 -12.26
CA GLU A 244 -6.66 7.03 -12.78
C GLU A 244 -6.83 8.55 -12.87
N ARG A 245 -7.96 9.02 -13.41
CA ARG A 245 -8.28 10.45 -13.41
C ARG A 245 -8.29 11.04 -12.00
N ALA A 246 -8.91 10.36 -11.02
CA ALA A 246 -8.95 10.84 -9.64
C ALA A 246 -7.54 11.03 -9.05
N VAL A 247 -6.66 10.03 -9.22
CA VAL A 247 -5.26 10.13 -8.76
C VAL A 247 -4.51 11.26 -9.46
N TRP A 248 -4.77 11.51 -10.74
CA TRP A 248 -4.17 12.65 -11.43
C TRP A 248 -4.66 14.01 -10.92
N GLU A 249 -5.94 14.13 -10.59
CA GLU A 249 -6.48 15.35 -9.98
C GLU A 249 -5.79 15.65 -8.64
N GLU A 250 -5.58 14.63 -7.81
CA GLU A 250 -4.88 14.76 -6.53
C GLU A 250 -3.41 15.11 -6.72
N LEU A 251 -2.72 14.48 -7.67
CA LEU A 251 -1.32 14.79 -7.97
C LEU A 251 -1.10 16.23 -8.39
N LEU A 252 -2.00 16.74 -9.24
CA LEU A 252 -1.99 18.14 -9.62
C LEU A 252 -2.22 19.05 -8.43
N TRP A 253 -3.21 18.73 -7.60
CA TRP A 253 -3.51 19.52 -6.41
C TRP A 253 -2.30 19.58 -5.46
N VAL A 254 -1.65 18.43 -5.20
CA VAL A 254 -0.42 18.38 -4.40
C VAL A 254 0.70 19.21 -5.03
N ALA A 255 0.86 19.16 -6.35
CA ALA A 255 1.86 19.94 -7.07
C ALA A 255 1.64 21.45 -6.96
N CYS A 256 0.38 21.91 -7.06
CA CYS A 256 0.05 23.34 -7.00
C CYS A 256 0.10 23.86 -5.53
N GLU A 257 -0.43 23.11 -4.56
CA GLU A 257 -0.57 23.57 -3.17
C GLU A 257 0.71 23.38 -2.34
N TYR A 258 1.42 22.28 -2.56
CA TYR A 258 2.59 21.89 -1.76
C TYR A 258 3.89 21.85 -2.57
N GLY A 259 3.88 22.37 -3.79
CA GLY A 259 5.02 22.37 -4.71
C GLY A 259 6.33 22.81 -4.06
N ASP A 260 6.32 23.94 -3.35
CA ASP A 260 7.50 24.49 -2.67
C ASP A 260 8.13 23.55 -1.61
N SER A 261 7.36 22.57 -1.11
CA SER A 261 7.83 21.58 -0.14
C SER A 261 8.39 20.32 -0.80
N LEU A 262 8.23 20.16 -2.12
CA LEU A 262 8.69 19.00 -2.85
C LEU A 262 10.16 19.16 -3.28
N VAL A 263 10.96 18.13 -3.03
CA VAL A 263 12.37 18.10 -3.46
C VAL A 263 12.44 18.13 -4.98
N ASN A 264 13.29 19.02 -5.53
CA ASN A 264 13.47 19.25 -6.97
C ASN A 264 12.23 19.81 -7.69
N TRP A 265 11.32 20.44 -6.97
CA TRP A 265 10.22 21.18 -7.59
C TRP A 265 10.69 22.48 -8.24
N ASN A 266 10.04 22.83 -9.36
CA ASN A 266 10.17 24.11 -10.04
C ASN A 266 8.86 24.45 -10.76
N GLU A 267 8.71 25.70 -11.21
CA GLU A 267 7.51 26.16 -11.94
C GLU A 267 7.25 25.34 -13.22
N GLU A 268 8.28 24.76 -13.87
CA GLU A 268 8.10 23.90 -15.05
C GLU A 268 7.41 22.56 -14.73
N VAL A 269 7.47 22.08 -13.48
CA VAL A 269 6.72 20.89 -13.03
C VAL A 269 5.23 21.23 -12.99
N CYS A 270 4.90 22.40 -12.43
CA CYS A 270 3.54 22.92 -12.37
C CYS A 270 2.99 23.19 -13.78
N GLU A 271 3.71 23.94 -14.61
CA GLU A 271 3.35 24.23 -16.00
C GLU A 271 3.31 22.98 -16.89
N GLY A 272 4.21 22.00 -16.65
CA GLY A 272 4.25 20.74 -17.36
C GLY A 272 3.06 19.84 -17.04
N ALA A 273 2.65 19.81 -15.76
CA ALA A 273 1.46 19.10 -15.33
C ALA A 273 0.18 19.80 -15.84
N ASP A 274 0.14 21.13 -15.79
CA ASP A 274 -0.93 21.97 -16.35
C ASP A 274 -1.07 21.81 -17.86
N GLY A 275 0.03 21.86 -18.59
CA GLY A 275 0.09 21.73 -20.05
C GLY A 275 -0.30 20.32 -20.52
N ALA A 276 0.02 19.30 -19.74
CA ALA A 276 -0.41 17.94 -20.01
C ALA A 276 -1.90 17.75 -19.77
N LEU A 277 -2.48 18.39 -18.76
CA LEU A 277 -3.85 18.14 -18.27
C LEU A 277 -4.88 19.22 -18.67
N GLY A 278 -4.44 20.31 -19.29
CA GLY A 278 -5.31 21.41 -19.73
C GLY A 278 -5.89 22.24 -18.56
N ARG A 279 -5.20 22.31 -17.41
CA ARG A 279 -5.51 23.20 -16.29
C ARG A 279 -4.57 24.42 -16.25
N ASP A 280 -4.96 25.39 -15.45
CA ASP A 280 -4.16 26.53 -15.02
C ASP A 280 -4.06 26.37 -13.49
N CYS A 281 -2.89 26.04 -12.94
CA CYS A 281 -2.65 25.85 -11.50
C CYS A 281 -2.94 27.15 -10.70
N GLY A 282 -3.29 28.25 -11.37
CA GLY A 282 -3.95 29.40 -10.76
C GLY A 282 -5.45 29.42 -11.04
N LYS A 283 -6.27 29.14 -10.01
CA LYS A 283 -7.70 29.50 -9.89
C LYS A 283 -8.70 28.60 -10.63
N GLY A 284 -9.22 27.59 -9.91
CA GLY A 284 -10.62 27.13 -10.01
C GLY A 284 -11.18 26.90 -11.43
N GLY A 285 -10.34 26.46 -12.37
CA GLY A 285 -10.68 26.32 -13.78
C GLY A 285 -11.23 24.93 -14.11
N LEU A 286 -12.29 24.91 -14.92
CA LEU A 286 -12.90 23.70 -15.50
C LEU A 286 -11.96 23.04 -16.53
N TRP A 287 -11.91 21.71 -16.53
CA TRP A 287 -11.15 20.86 -17.45
C TRP A 287 -11.27 21.29 -18.93
N ARG A 288 -10.14 21.57 -19.61
CA ARG A 288 -10.10 21.68 -21.08
C ARG A 288 -9.72 20.34 -21.71
N SER A 289 -10.75 19.50 -21.92
CA SER A 289 -10.81 18.26 -22.74
C SER A 289 -9.84 17.12 -22.37
N GLU A 290 -10.40 15.99 -21.89
CA GLU A 290 -9.70 14.71 -21.64
C GLU A 290 -8.86 14.24 -22.86
N GLU A 291 -9.29 14.56 -24.08
CA GLU A 291 -8.65 14.17 -25.35
C GLU A 291 -7.22 14.69 -25.57
N LYS A 292 -6.80 15.75 -24.85
CA LYS A 292 -5.43 16.28 -24.96
C LYS A 292 -4.42 15.55 -24.10
N VAL A 293 -4.89 14.95 -23.01
CA VAL A 293 -4.06 14.30 -21.98
C VAL A 293 -3.94 12.82 -22.28
N TRP A 294 -5.10 12.20 -22.50
CA TRP A 294 -5.27 10.79 -22.78
C TRP A 294 -5.77 10.72 -24.21
N GLY A 295 -5.01 10.07 -25.09
CA GLY A 295 -5.52 9.76 -26.42
C GLY A 295 -6.76 8.87 -26.25
N GLN A 296 -7.67 8.88 -27.22
CA GLN A 296 -8.80 7.96 -27.24
C GLN A 296 -8.29 6.51 -27.40
N GLN A 297 -7.83 5.88 -26.32
CA GLN A 297 -7.57 4.44 -26.26
C GLN A 297 -8.89 3.71 -25.99
N THR A 298 -9.79 3.75 -26.96
CA THR A 298 -10.99 2.91 -26.95
C THR A 298 -10.67 1.60 -27.68
N TYR A 299 -10.62 0.48 -26.96
CA TYR A 299 -10.86 -0.81 -27.58
C TYR A 299 -12.36 -1.07 -27.50
N GLY A 300 -13.01 -1.05 -28.66
CA GLY A 300 -14.45 -0.87 -28.84
C GLY A 300 -15.37 -1.53 -27.81
N GLY A 301 -16.26 -0.71 -27.24
CA GLY A 301 -17.39 -1.15 -26.43
C GLY A 301 -18.08 0.06 -25.80
N GLY A 302 -18.99 0.69 -26.52
CA GLY A 302 -19.77 1.82 -26.01
C GLY A 302 -20.70 1.42 -24.87
N GLY A 303 -20.68 2.21 -23.80
CA GLY A 303 -21.60 2.12 -22.68
C GLY A 303 -21.70 3.50 -22.01
N GLU A 304 -22.93 3.94 -21.76
CA GLU A 304 -23.30 5.26 -21.25
C GLU A 304 -22.80 5.50 -19.81
N GLU A 305 -22.45 6.76 -19.52
CA GLU A 305 -21.97 7.26 -18.23
C GLU A 305 -23.09 7.28 -17.17
N GLU A 306 -22.83 6.73 -15.98
CA GLU A 306 -23.56 7.08 -14.75
C GLU A 306 -22.59 7.75 -13.77
N GLU A 307 -22.94 8.96 -13.32
CA GLU A 307 -22.20 9.72 -12.30
C GLU A 307 -22.25 9.00 -10.93
N GLY A 308 -21.15 8.35 -10.56
CA GLY A 308 -20.90 7.87 -9.21
C GLY A 308 -20.38 8.99 -8.31
N ARG A 309 -20.93 9.10 -7.09
CA ARG A 309 -20.48 10.04 -6.05
C ARG A 309 -19.14 9.61 -5.48
N VAL A 310 -18.15 10.49 -5.58
CA VAL A 310 -16.93 10.50 -4.76
C VAL A 310 -17.34 10.59 -3.27
N GLY A 311 -16.82 9.69 -2.45
CA GLY A 311 -16.75 9.92 -1.00
C GLY A 311 -15.90 11.15 -0.76
N LYS A 312 -16.48 12.22 -0.20
CA LYS A 312 -15.72 13.42 0.13
C LYS A 312 -14.64 13.06 1.14
N TRP A 313 -13.38 13.39 0.83
CA TRP A 313 -12.24 13.46 1.75
C TRP A 313 -12.41 14.59 2.78
N ASN A 314 -13.56 14.68 3.42
CA ASN A 314 -13.79 15.65 4.49
C ASN A 314 -13.77 14.88 5.81
N GLU A 315 -12.82 15.27 6.67
CA GLU A 315 -12.56 14.75 8.02
C GLU A 315 -11.69 13.48 8.09
N ILE A 316 -10.46 13.56 7.55
CA ILE A 316 -9.34 12.72 8.01
C ILE A 316 -8.30 13.66 8.61
N GLN A 317 -8.05 13.58 9.92
CA GLN A 317 -6.96 14.31 10.56
C GLN A 317 -5.64 13.53 10.38
N GLY A 318 -5.11 13.52 9.16
CA GLY A 318 -3.79 12.97 8.86
C GLY A 318 -2.70 14.02 9.07
N GLY A 319 -1.65 13.70 9.82
CA GLY A 319 -0.41 14.47 9.84
C GLY A 319 0.49 14.04 8.70
N ILE A 320 0.95 14.98 7.86
CA ILE A 320 1.97 14.75 6.83
C ILE A 320 3.33 15.15 7.44
N ASP A 321 4.26 14.20 7.57
CA ASP A 321 5.68 14.54 7.79
C ASP A 321 6.40 14.49 6.43
N THR A 322 6.62 15.67 5.86
CA THR A 322 7.14 15.89 4.51
C THR A 322 8.61 15.47 4.35
N GLU A 323 9.32 15.16 5.44
CA GLU A 323 10.74 14.78 5.37
C GLU A 323 10.96 13.30 5.03
N PHE A 324 9.92 12.44 5.14
CA PHE A 324 10.08 10.97 5.02
C PHE A 324 9.08 10.24 4.12
N GLY A 325 8.06 10.90 3.57
CA GLY A 325 7.07 10.23 2.71
C GLY A 325 6.31 9.11 3.44
N ILE A 326 5.86 9.40 4.67
CA ILE A 326 5.13 8.45 5.51
C ILE A 326 3.76 9.04 5.81
N HIS A 327 2.70 8.26 5.56
CA HIS A 327 1.34 8.64 5.93
C HIS A 327 0.83 7.74 7.06
N LEU A 328 0.33 8.37 8.12
CA LEU A 328 -0.41 7.72 9.18
C LEU A 328 -1.82 8.31 9.19
N LEU A 329 -2.83 7.45 9.03
CA LEU A 329 -4.23 7.87 9.06
C LEU A 329 -4.75 7.78 10.50
N ASP A 330 -5.27 8.91 11.00
CA ASP A 330 -6.08 8.96 12.22
C ASP A 330 -7.53 8.61 11.87
N ILE A 331 -8.10 7.62 12.55
CA ILE A 331 -9.52 7.31 12.50
C ILE A 331 -10.06 7.63 13.88
N GLY A 332 -10.34 8.91 14.11
CA GLY A 332 -10.90 9.41 15.36
C GLY A 332 -12.29 8.81 15.60
N LEU A 333 -12.43 8.05 16.68
CA LEU A 333 -13.72 7.77 17.30
C LEU A 333 -14.15 9.01 18.09
N ASP A 334 -14.74 10.00 17.40
CA ASP A 334 -15.44 11.09 18.06
C ASP A 334 -16.82 10.62 18.52
N ASP A 335 -16.93 10.22 19.78
CA ASP A 335 -18.14 10.40 20.59
C ASP A 335 -17.84 10.13 22.07
N PHE A 336 -17.38 11.15 22.81
CA PHE A 336 -17.70 11.30 24.23
C PHE A 336 -17.69 12.78 24.62
N HIS A 337 -18.82 13.44 24.37
CA HIS A 337 -19.14 14.71 25.02
C HIS A 337 -19.33 14.50 26.54
N GLY A 338 -18.37 15.04 27.30
CA GLY A 338 -18.64 15.81 28.52
C GLY A 338 -18.86 15.05 29.82
N VAL A 339 -17.87 15.11 30.71
CA VAL A 339 -18.07 15.56 32.09
C VAL A 339 -16.89 16.45 32.48
N THR A 340 -17.20 17.69 32.83
CA THR A 340 -16.30 18.72 33.37
C THR A 340 -15.90 18.45 34.83
N SER A 341 -14.74 19.02 35.19
CA SER A 341 -14.08 19.20 36.51
C SER A 341 -13.38 18.00 37.13
#